data_AF-A0A0W0G8W9-F1
#
_entry.id   AF-A0A0W0G8W9-F1
#
_cell.length_a   1.000
_cell.length_b   1.000
_cell.length_c   1.000
_cell.angle_alpha   90.00
_cell.angle_beta   90.00
_cell.angle_gamma   90.00
#
_symmetry.space_group_name_H-M   'P 1'
#
loop_
_entity.id
_entity.type
_entity.pdbx_description
1 polymer ?
#
loop_
_entity_poly.entity_id
_entity_poly.type
_entity_poly.pdbx_seq_one_letter_code
_entity_poly.pdbx_strand_id
1 'polypeptide(L)'
;MHVLRDIVTSSADTQTLVSQLKALTTHIHTLCEMLLSIKKACDPDFFYNFVRPWLGGGTWVFEGEETDTDTLVGSSAAQSPLIQTLDAFLGTSDRTTKSKDLLRSMRTYMSRSHREFLEQLQNGG
;
A
#
# COMPACT_ATOMS: atom_id res chain seq x y z
N MET A 1 14.86 7.45 -4.36
CA MET A 1 16.26 7.06 -4.09
C MET A 1 16.91 7.87 -2.94
N HIS A 2 16.15 8.41 -1.98
CA HIS A 2 16.70 9.15 -0.83
C HIS A 2 16.97 8.23 0.38
N VAL A 3 16.02 7.35 0.75
CA VAL A 3 16.11 6.48 1.95
C VAL A 3 17.36 5.58 2.01
N LEU A 4 17.83 5.07 0.86
CA LEU A 4 18.98 4.17 0.81
C LEU A 4 20.34 4.89 0.79
N ARG A 5 20.39 6.21 0.60
CA ARG A 5 21.66 6.95 0.49
C ARG A 5 22.33 7.19 1.83
N ASP A 6 21.57 7.22 2.92
CA ASP A 6 22.06 7.60 4.24
C ASP A 6 22.47 6.41 5.12
N ILE A 7 22.34 5.17 4.62
CA ILE A 7 22.52 3.94 5.42
C ILE A 7 23.97 3.43 5.43
N VAL A 8 24.81 3.81 4.46
CA VAL A 8 26.16 3.22 4.32
C VAL A 8 27.24 4.19 4.77
N THR A 9 27.82 3.94 5.95
CA THR A 9 28.98 4.70 6.47
C THR A 9 30.25 3.84 6.59
N SER A 10 30.13 2.50 6.60
CA SER A 10 31.25 1.56 6.62
C SER A 10 31.05 0.28 5.77
N SER A 11 32.10 -0.53 5.63
CA SER A 11 32.04 -1.83 4.95
C SER A 11 31.22 -2.88 5.71
N ALA A 12 31.22 -2.83 7.05
CA ALA A 12 30.39 -3.70 7.89
C ALA A 12 28.89 -3.36 7.74
N ASP A 13 28.56 -2.08 7.58
CA ASP A 13 27.20 -1.62 7.31
C ASP A 13 26.72 -2.06 5.93
N THR A 14 27.65 -2.10 4.96
CA THR A 14 27.36 -2.58 3.60
C THR A 14 26.97 -4.06 3.60
N GLN A 15 27.70 -4.92 4.33
CA GLN A 15 27.39 -6.35 4.38
C GLN A 15 26.06 -6.62 5.09
N THR A 16 25.79 -5.87 6.17
CA THR A 16 24.51 -5.92 6.88
C THR A 16 23.37 -5.49 5.96
N LEU A 17 23.51 -4.36 5.27
CA LEU A 17 22.52 -3.86 4.31
C LEU A 17 22.22 -4.89 3.21
N VAL A 18 23.26 -5.48 2.60
CA VAL A 18 23.10 -6.53 1.59
C VAL A 18 22.34 -7.73 2.15
N SER A 19 22.63 -8.15 3.38
CA SER A 19 21.92 -9.24 4.04
C SER A 19 20.43 -8.91 4.26
N GLN A 20 20.12 -7.70 4.72
CA GLN A 20 18.75 -7.27 4.96
C GLN A 20 17.94 -7.13 3.66
N LEU A 21 18.56 -6.61 2.60
CA LEU A 21 17.91 -6.52 1.28
C LEU A 21 17.65 -7.90 0.67
N LYS A 22 18.56 -8.87 0.89
CA LYS A 22 18.32 -10.28 0.50
C LYS A 22 17.15 -10.88 1.29
N ALA A 23 17.09 -10.66 2.60
CA ALA A 23 15.98 -11.12 3.43
C ALA A 23 14.64 -10.50 2.98
N LEU A 24 14.62 -9.17 2.74
CA LEU A 24 13.46 -8.47 2.19
C LEU A 24 13.01 -9.05 0.85
N THR A 25 13.96 -9.36 -0.04
CA THR A 25 13.66 -9.98 -1.33
C THR A 25 12.96 -11.33 -1.15
N THR A 26 13.45 -12.17 -0.24
CA THR A 26 12.81 -13.45 0.10
C THR A 26 11.38 -13.23 0.60
N HIS A 27 11.18 -12.28 1.51
CA HIS A 27 9.84 -11.98 2.04
C HIS A 27 8.88 -11.47 0.95
N ILE A 28 9.34 -10.61 0.04
CA ILE A 28 8.53 -10.14 -1.09
C ILE A 28 8.11 -11.33 -1.98
N HIS A 29 9.03 -12.26 -2.27
CA HIS A 29 8.68 -13.46 -3.05
C HIS A 29 7.61 -14.30 -2.34
N THR A 30 7.76 -14.54 -1.04
CA THR A 30 6.75 -15.29 -0.27
C THR A 30 5.40 -14.56 -0.28
N LEU A 31 5.37 -13.23 -0.14
CA LEU A 31 4.13 -12.45 -0.24
C LEU A 31 3.48 -12.61 -1.62
N CYS A 32 4.27 -12.58 -2.71
CA CYS A 32 3.77 -12.81 -4.06
C CYS A 32 3.14 -14.20 -4.22
N GLU A 33 3.79 -15.24 -3.72
CA GLU A 33 3.26 -16.61 -3.75
C GLU A 33 1.95 -16.74 -2.96
N MET A 34 1.89 -16.15 -1.77
CA MET A 34 0.68 -16.13 -0.95
C MET A 34 -0.46 -15.42 -1.69
N LEU A 35 -0.21 -14.25 -2.28
CA LEU A 35 -1.22 -13.50 -3.04
C LEU A 35 -1.70 -14.29 -4.26
N LEU A 36 -0.80 -14.94 -4.98
CA LEU A 36 -1.17 -15.76 -6.15
C LEU A 36 -1.94 -17.02 -5.79
N SER A 37 -1.80 -17.52 -4.55
CA SER A 37 -2.56 -18.67 -4.07
C SER A 37 -4.08 -18.43 -4.07
N ILE A 38 -4.53 -17.16 -4.08
CA ILE A 38 -5.95 -16.77 -4.17
C ILE A 38 -6.64 -17.43 -5.37
N LYS A 39 -5.92 -17.68 -6.47
CA LYS A 39 -6.45 -18.33 -7.67
C LYS A 39 -6.97 -19.75 -7.43
N LYS A 40 -6.54 -20.39 -6.35
CA LYS A 40 -7.00 -21.73 -5.96
C LYS A 40 -8.38 -21.73 -5.29
N ALA A 41 -8.76 -20.60 -4.67
CA ALA A 41 -9.95 -20.49 -3.84
C ALA A 41 -10.95 -19.43 -4.33
N CYS A 42 -10.53 -18.55 -5.24
CA CYS A 42 -11.34 -17.46 -5.75
C CYS A 42 -11.78 -17.78 -7.18
N ASP A 43 -13.06 -18.11 -7.33
CA ASP A 43 -13.72 -18.20 -8.62
C ASP A 43 -13.86 -16.79 -9.23
N PRO A 44 -13.31 -16.51 -10.43
CA PRO A 44 -13.32 -15.17 -11.00
C PRO A 44 -14.73 -14.62 -11.25
N ASP A 45 -15.65 -15.47 -11.72
CA ASP A 45 -17.02 -15.05 -12.05
C ASP A 45 -17.82 -14.75 -10.78
N PHE A 46 -17.67 -15.57 -9.75
CA PHE A 46 -18.28 -15.35 -8.45
C PHE A 46 -17.73 -14.07 -7.81
N PHE A 47 -16.40 -13.89 -7.80
CA PHE A 47 -15.80 -12.69 -7.25
C PHE A 47 -16.29 -11.43 -7.96
N TYR A 48 -16.29 -11.44 -9.30
CA TYR A 48 -16.65 -10.27 -10.08
C TYR A 48 -18.13 -9.89 -9.94
N ASN A 49 -19.02 -10.88 -10.02
CA ASN A 49 -20.46 -10.63 -10.07
C ASN A 49 -21.12 -10.58 -8.69
N PHE A 50 -20.58 -11.29 -7.70
CA PHE A 50 -21.20 -11.40 -6.38
C PHE A 50 -20.43 -10.70 -5.28
N VAL A 51 -19.10 -10.80 -5.23
CA VAL A 51 -18.31 -10.20 -4.12
C VAL A 51 -17.99 -8.73 -4.38
N ARG A 52 -17.44 -8.40 -5.55
CA ARG A 52 -16.98 -7.06 -5.91
C ARG A 52 -18.03 -5.95 -5.73
N PRO A 53 -19.34 -6.15 -6.01
CA PRO A 53 -20.35 -5.12 -5.78
C PRO A 53 -20.40 -4.64 -4.32
N TRP A 54 -20.18 -5.52 -3.34
CA TRP A 54 -20.16 -5.17 -1.92
C TRP A 54 -18.89 -4.44 -1.48
N LEU A 55 -17.85 -4.50 -2.30
CA LEU A 55 -16.59 -3.79 -2.06
C LEU A 55 -16.59 -2.39 -2.71
N GLY A 56 -17.65 -2.04 -3.45
CA GLY A 56 -17.81 -0.77 -4.12
C GLY A 56 -17.94 0.41 -3.15
N GLY A 57 -17.49 1.58 -3.61
CA GLY A 57 -17.77 2.85 -2.94
C GLY A 57 -19.15 3.37 -3.29
N GLY A 58 -19.52 4.50 -2.69
CA GLY A 58 -20.83 5.08 -2.83
C GLY A 58 -20.93 6.44 -2.16
N THR A 59 -22.14 7.00 -2.21
CA THR A 59 -22.50 8.19 -1.46
C THR A 59 -23.57 7.78 -0.45
N TRP A 60 -23.33 8.08 0.81
CA TRP A 60 -24.22 7.73 1.90
C TRP A 60 -24.71 8.97 2.63
N VAL A 61 -25.94 8.87 3.15
CA VAL A 61 -26.47 9.76 4.17
C VAL A 61 -26.44 8.96 5.46
N PHE A 62 -25.70 9.46 6.45
CA PHE A 62 -25.65 8.83 7.76
C PHE A 62 -26.79 9.35 8.63
N GLU A 63 -27.48 8.44 9.32
CA GLU A 63 -28.54 8.82 10.27
C GLU A 63 -27.96 9.71 11.37
N GLY A 64 -28.57 10.87 11.61
CA GLY A 64 -28.09 11.92 12.50
C GLY A 64 -27.21 12.98 11.84
N GLU A 65 -26.82 12.80 10.57
CA GLU A 65 -26.08 13.78 9.75
C GLU A 65 -26.76 13.99 8.39
N GLU A 66 -28.08 14.13 8.37
CA GLU A 66 -28.88 14.16 7.12
C GLU A 66 -28.63 15.38 6.23
N THR A 67 -27.96 16.41 6.75
CA THR A 67 -27.58 17.61 5.98
C THR A 67 -26.38 17.38 5.07
N ASP A 68 -25.60 16.34 5.33
CA ASP A 68 -24.35 16.06 4.62
C ASP A 68 -24.40 14.68 3.95
N THR A 69 -23.76 14.60 2.78
CA THR A 69 -23.60 13.34 2.05
C THR A 69 -22.12 13.01 1.95
N ASP A 70 -21.74 11.83 2.44
CA ASP A 70 -20.37 11.38 2.39
C ASP A 70 -20.13 10.42 1.24
N THR A 71 -19.17 10.77 0.38
CA THR A 71 -18.71 9.87 -0.67
C THR A 71 -17.47 9.12 -0.21
N LEU A 72 -17.62 7.82 0.05
CA LEU A 72 -16.51 6.95 0.43
C LEU A 72 -16.13 6.04 -0.74
N VAL A 73 -14.83 5.85 -0.93
CA VAL A 73 -14.32 4.98 -1.98
C VAL A 73 -14.40 3.52 -1.56
N GLY A 74 -14.58 2.65 -2.56
CA GLY A 74 -14.60 1.21 -2.32
C GLY A 74 -13.25 0.69 -1.81
N SER A 75 -13.31 -0.48 -1.18
CA SER A 75 -12.10 -1.14 -0.70
C SER A 75 -11.19 -1.50 -1.86
N SER A 76 -9.88 -1.24 -1.71
CA SER A 76 -8.91 -1.60 -2.74
C SER A 76 -7.53 -1.83 -2.17
N ALA A 77 -6.68 -2.55 -2.91
CA ALA A 77 -5.27 -2.76 -2.54
C ALA A 77 -4.49 -1.44 -2.41
N ALA A 78 -4.97 -0.35 -3.01
CA ALA A 78 -4.36 0.98 -2.88
C ALA A 78 -4.41 1.52 -1.44
N GLN A 79 -5.31 1.01 -0.60
CA GLN A 79 -5.40 1.32 0.83
C GLN A 79 -4.43 0.48 1.68
N SER A 80 -3.65 -0.43 1.07
CA SER A 80 -2.64 -1.22 1.79
C SER A 80 -1.43 -0.36 2.18
N PRO A 81 -1.12 -0.22 3.48
CA PRO A 81 0.07 0.49 3.91
C PRO A 81 1.34 -0.25 3.51
N LEU A 82 1.33 -1.59 3.54
CA LEU A 82 2.49 -2.42 3.18
C LEU A 82 2.95 -2.18 1.73
N ILE A 83 2.01 -2.16 0.78
CA ILE A 83 2.34 -1.94 -0.64
C ILE A 83 2.94 -0.54 -0.82
N GLN A 84 2.33 0.49 -0.23
CA GLN A 84 2.84 1.85 -0.34
C GLN A 84 4.19 2.04 0.38
N THR A 85 4.44 1.32 1.48
CA THR A 85 5.73 1.34 2.20
C THR A 85 6.83 0.76 1.33
N LEU A 86 6.61 -0.39 0.69
CA LEU A 86 7.60 -1.02 -0.18
C LEU A 86 7.94 -0.11 -1.36
N ASP A 87 6.94 0.49 -1.99
CA ASP A 87 7.13 1.45 -3.08
C ASP A 87 7.98 2.67 -2.63
N ALA A 88 7.65 3.23 -1.47
CA ALA A 88 8.36 4.40 -0.92
C ALA A 88 9.80 4.04 -0.53
N PHE A 89 10.01 2.90 0.12
CA PHE A 89 11.32 2.42 0.55
C PHE A 89 12.24 2.12 -0.63
N LEU A 90 11.76 1.37 -1.63
CA LEU A 90 12.52 1.04 -2.83
C LEU A 90 12.64 2.23 -3.80
N GLY A 91 11.84 3.28 -3.59
CA GLY A 91 11.87 4.49 -4.38
C GLY A 91 11.33 4.30 -5.80
N THR A 92 10.34 3.42 -5.99
CA THR A 92 9.68 3.18 -7.27
C THR A 92 8.74 4.35 -7.59
N SER A 93 9.29 5.43 -8.15
CA SER A 93 8.60 6.71 -8.33
C SER A 93 8.04 6.97 -9.75
N ASP A 94 8.24 6.04 -10.68
CA ASP A 94 7.77 6.12 -12.08
C ASP A 94 6.27 5.78 -12.18
N ARG A 95 5.45 6.61 -11.55
CA ARG A 95 3.99 6.57 -11.65
C ARG A 95 3.49 7.90 -12.22
N THR A 96 2.41 7.81 -13.00
CA THR A 96 1.69 9.00 -13.48
C THR A 96 1.20 9.84 -12.29
N THR A 97 1.06 11.16 -12.47
CA THR A 97 0.55 12.07 -11.43
C THR A 97 -0.79 11.59 -10.86
N LYS A 98 -1.70 11.16 -11.74
CA LYS A 98 -3.00 10.58 -11.34
C LYS A 98 -2.86 9.38 -10.40
N SER A 99 -1.92 8.48 -10.66
CA SER A 99 -1.70 7.32 -9.79
C SER A 99 -1.13 7.72 -8.43
N LYS A 100 -0.28 8.76 -8.38
CA LYS A 100 0.26 9.28 -7.12
C LYS A 100 -0.83 9.95 -6.28
N ASP A 101 -1.68 10.75 -6.91
CA ASP A 101 -2.78 11.43 -6.22
C ASP A 101 -3.82 10.43 -5.70
N LEU A 102 -4.13 9.40 -6.49
CA LEU A 102 -4.98 8.29 -6.05
C LEU A 102 -4.39 7.61 -4.81
N LEU A 103 -3.14 7.15 -4.86
CA LEU A 103 -2.50 6.48 -3.71
C LEU A 103 -2.43 7.36 -2.47
N ARG A 104 -2.18 8.67 -2.65
CA ARG A 104 -2.19 9.64 -1.54
C ARG A 104 -3.59 9.76 -0.95
N SER A 105 -4.64 9.85 -1.77
CA SER A 105 -6.02 9.90 -1.29
C SER A 105 -6.41 8.63 -0.52
N MET A 106 -5.91 7.46 -0.92
CA MET A 106 -6.20 6.18 -0.24
C MET A 106 -5.59 6.08 1.16
N ARG A 107 -4.63 6.94 1.52
CA ARG A 107 -4.05 6.96 2.86
C ARG A 107 -5.04 7.38 3.92
N THR A 108 -6.09 8.15 3.59
CA THR A 108 -7.12 8.54 4.56
C THR A 108 -7.85 7.34 5.14
N TYR A 109 -7.86 6.21 4.41
CA TYR A 109 -8.43 4.93 4.82
C TYR A 109 -7.44 4.05 5.63
N MET A 110 -6.22 4.52 5.84
CA MET A 110 -5.24 3.86 6.70
C MET A 110 -5.31 4.41 8.13
N SER A 111 -4.97 3.55 9.11
CA SER A 111 -4.79 3.99 10.49
C SER A 111 -3.78 5.14 10.56
N ARG A 112 -3.93 6.00 11.58
CA ARG A 112 -3.06 7.17 11.77
C ARG A 112 -1.57 6.79 11.83
N SER A 113 -1.23 5.74 12.56
CA SER A 113 0.16 5.27 12.70
C SER A 113 0.78 4.84 11.36
N HIS A 114 0.02 4.19 10.48
CA HIS A 114 0.50 3.81 9.15
C HIS A 114 0.74 5.03 8.25
N ARG A 115 -0.13 6.05 8.35
CA ARG A 115 0.05 7.31 7.59
C ARG A 115 1.31 8.05 8.03
N GLU A 116 1.47 8.23 9.33
CA GLU A 116 2.64 8.91 9.91
C GLU A 116 3.94 8.21 9.51
N PHE A 117 3.96 6.87 9.55
CA PHE A 117 5.11 6.09 9.11
C PHE A 117 5.44 6.29 7.62
N LEU A 118 4.43 6.29 6.74
CA LEU A 118 4.63 6.54 5.31
C LEU A 118 5.15 7.95 5.02
N GLU A 119 4.68 8.94 5.76
CA GLU A 119 5.14 10.33 5.63
C GLU A 119 6.60 10.47 6.06
N GLN A 120 6.99 9.88 7.20
CA GLN A 120 8.38 9.85 7.66
C GLN A 120 9.31 9.18 6.64
N LEU A 121 8.88 8.02 6.11
CA LEU A 121 9.65 7.28 5.12
C LEU A 121 9.86 8.06 3.82
N GLN A 122 8.87 8.87 3.40
CA GLN A 122 8.97 9.70 2.20
C GLN A 122 9.83 10.96 2.40
N ASN A 123 9.83 11.51 3.62
CA ASN A 123 10.58 12.72 3.95
C ASN A 123 12.04 12.45 4.31
N GLY A 124 12.46 11.18 4.35
CA GLY A 124 13.87 10.81 4.42
C GLY A 124 14.39 10.34 5.77
N GLY A 125 13.53 9.89 6.69
CA GLY A 125 13.96 9.31 7.97
C GLY A 125 14.48 10.33 8.98
#